data_AF-A0A2J6NB20-F1
#
_entry.id   AF-A0A2J6NB20-F1
#
_cell.length_a   1.000
_cell.length_b   1.000
_cell.length_c   1.000
_cell.angle_alpha   90.00
_cell.angle_beta   90.00
_cell.angle_gamma   90.00
#
_symmetry.space_group_name_H-M   'P 1'
#
loop_
_entity.id
_entity.type
_entity.pdbx_description
1 polymer ?
#
loop_
_entity_poly.entity_id
_entity_poly.type
_entity_poly.pdbx_seq_one_letter_code
_entity_poly.pdbx_strand_id
1 'polypeptide(L)'
;MKLKEIYEDEEVVVEVGPHDDEIPELIMDLFKKKQRPLTWQQLREHFSAIIGEDRLRRALRQLVSEERLVQLNRTTYADPETLTPEIIEELENKRRISSTRARNYIYDAMKKKSINGEKN
;
A
#
# COMPACT_ATOMS: atom_id res chain seq x y z
N MET A 1 12.40 -45.49 -38.54
CA MET A 1 11.12 -44.82 -38.19
C MET A 1 11.45 -43.54 -37.45
N LYS A 2 11.04 -42.37 -37.96
CA LYS A 2 11.24 -41.06 -37.31
C LYS A 2 9.99 -40.74 -36.48
N LEU A 3 10.17 -40.46 -35.19
CA LEU A 3 9.15 -39.87 -34.34
C LEU A 3 9.01 -38.38 -34.72
N LYS A 4 7.77 -37.95 -34.93
CA LYS A 4 7.40 -36.55 -35.16
C LYS A 4 6.91 -36.02 -33.82
N GLU A 5 7.79 -35.36 -33.08
CA GLU A 5 7.37 -34.58 -31.91
C GLU A 5 6.72 -33.29 -32.42
N ILE A 6 5.47 -33.08 -32.02
CA ILE A 6 4.74 -31.82 -32.17
C ILE A 6 4.41 -31.43 -30.74
N TYR A 7 5.25 -30.57 -30.15
CA TYR A 7 4.86 -29.82 -28.97
C TYR A 7 4.14 -28.58 -29.49
N GLU A 8 2.85 -28.46 -29.19
CA GLU A 8 2.10 -27.22 -29.36
C GLU A 8 2.66 -26.21 -28.35
N ASP A 9 3.31 -25.16 -28.86
CA ASP A 9 3.77 -24.04 -28.06
C ASP A 9 2.54 -23.37 -27.42
N GLU A 10 2.38 -23.51 -26.11
CA GLU A 10 1.47 -22.67 -25.34
C GLU A 10 1.93 -21.21 -25.50
N GLU A 11 1.10 -20.41 -26.17
CA GLU A 11 1.36 -19.01 -26.49
C GLU A 11 1.50 -18.21 -25.18
N VAL A 12 2.73 -17.93 -24.75
CA VAL A 12 3.00 -17.11 -23.56
C VAL A 12 2.63 -15.66 -23.88
N VAL A 13 1.51 -15.19 -23.36
CA VAL A 13 1.12 -13.77 -23.42
C VAL A 13 1.97 -12.99 -22.40
N VAL A 14 2.92 -12.20 -22.89
CA VAL A 14 3.72 -11.28 -22.07
C VAL A 14 2.99 -9.94 -21.98
N GLU A 15 2.33 -9.68 -20.85
CA GLU A 15 1.82 -8.36 -20.54
C GLU A 15 2.93 -7.48 -19.95
N VAL A 16 3.04 -6.24 -20.44
CA VAL A 16 3.97 -5.25 -19.88
C VAL A 16 3.42 -4.83 -18.52
N GLY A 17 4.18 -5.09 -17.45
CA GLY A 17 3.84 -4.61 -16.12
C GLY A 17 3.95 -3.07 -16.03
N PRO A 18 3.33 -2.44 -15.01
CA PRO A 18 3.34 -0.98 -14.85
C PRO A 18 4.75 -0.41 -14.75
N HIS A 19 4.88 0.83 -15.22
CA HIS A 19 6.09 1.64 -15.11
C HIS A 19 6.32 2.13 -13.67
N ASP A 20 7.57 2.42 -13.32
CA ASP A 20 7.96 2.77 -11.93
C ASP A 20 7.25 4.02 -11.40
N ASP A 21 6.90 4.96 -12.27
CA ASP A 21 6.15 6.19 -11.98
C ASP A 21 4.64 5.97 -11.79
N GLU A 22 4.08 4.88 -12.32
CA GLU A 22 2.66 4.51 -12.16
C GLU A 22 2.39 3.76 -10.85
N ILE A 23 3.39 3.02 -10.35
CA ILE A 23 3.25 2.16 -9.15
C ILE A 23 2.73 2.91 -7.91
N PRO A 24 3.22 4.13 -7.58
CA PRO A 24 2.72 4.88 -6.42
C PRO A 24 1.21 5.14 -6.48
N GLU A 25 0.68 5.49 -7.66
CA GLU A 25 -0.75 5.76 -7.83
C GLU A 25 -1.59 4.49 -7.70
N LEU A 26 -1.14 3.37 -8.28
CA LEU A 26 -1.80 2.07 -8.11
C LEU A 26 -1.90 1.66 -6.63
N ILE A 27 -0.86 1.92 -5.85
CA ILE A 27 -0.87 1.66 -4.40
C ILE A 27 -1.89 2.56 -3.71
N MET A 28 -1.90 3.86 -4.01
CA MET A 28 -2.85 4.81 -3.40
C MET A 28 -4.30 4.48 -3.74
N ASP A 29 -4.58 4.06 -4.97
CA ASP A 29 -5.91 3.62 -5.39
C ASP A 29 -6.38 2.37 -4.63
N LEU A 30 -5.47 1.44 -4.34
CA LEU A 30 -5.77 0.30 -3.47
C LEU A 30 -6.14 0.77 -2.05
N PHE A 31 -5.42 1.73 -1.46
CA PHE A 31 -5.74 2.25 -0.14
C PHE A 31 -7.09 2.99 -0.12
N LYS A 32 -7.35 3.86 -1.09
CA LYS A 32 -8.65 4.53 -1.26
C LYS A 32 -9.80 3.53 -1.39
N LYS A 33 -9.60 2.43 -2.12
CA LYS A 33 -10.60 1.37 -2.31
C LYS A 33 -10.82 0.54 -1.04
N LYS A 34 -9.76 0.25 -0.29
CA LYS A 34 -9.83 -0.62 0.90
C LYS A 34 -10.23 0.13 2.18
N GLN A 35 -9.99 1.44 2.24
CA GLN A 35 -10.28 2.32 3.39
C GLN A 35 -9.83 1.74 4.73
N ARG A 36 -8.69 1.06 4.74
CA ARG A 36 -8.13 0.42 5.93
C ARG A 36 -6.62 0.27 5.81
N PRO A 37 -5.90 0.15 6.93
CA PRO A 37 -4.48 -0.21 6.93
C PRO A 37 -4.23 -1.55 6.24
N LEU A 38 -3.14 -1.64 5.49
CA LEU A 38 -2.71 -2.85 4.78
C LEU A 38 -1.32 -3.27 5.21
N THR A 39 -1.11 -4.58 5.33
CA THR A 39 0.21 -5.13 5.63
C THR A 39 1.04 -5.31 4.35
N TRP A 40 2.36 -5.38 4.50
CA TRP A 40 3.30 -5.73 3.44
C TRP A 40 2.90 -7.03 2.75
N GLN A 41 2.47 -8.02 3.53
CA GLN A 41 2.00 -9.29 2.98
C GLN A 41 0.79 -9.10 2.06
N GLN A 42 -0.21 -8.33 2.49
CA GLN A 42 -1.41 -8.06 1.68
C GLN A 42 -1.08 -7.28 0.41
N LEU A 43 -0.17 -6.30 0.50
CA LEU A 43 0.28 -5.52 -0.66
C LEU A 43 1.03 -6.43 -1.65
N ARG A 44 1.92 -7.28 -1.15
CA ARG A 44 2.67 -8.26 -1.95
C ARG A 44 1.75 -9.26 -2.63
N GLU A 45 0.78 -9.81 -1.91
CA GLU A 45 -0.23 -10.71 -2.47
C GLU A 45 -1.09 -10.03 -3.53
N HIS A 46 -1.40 -8.74 -3.37
CA HIS A 46 -2.22 -8.00 -4.33
C HIS A 46 -1.47 -7.67 -5.62
N PHE A 47 -0.18 -7.34 -5.52
CA PHE A 47 0.60 -6.80 -6.64
C PHE A 47 1.61 -7.78 -7.25
N SER A 48 1.84 -8.97 -6.68
CA SER A 48 2.92 -9.89 -7.10
C SER A 48 2.86 -10.30 -8.57
N ALA A 49 1.67 -10.30 -9.18
CA ALA A 49 1.50 -10.66 -10.59
C ALA A 49 2.00 -9.57 -11.55
N ILE A 50 2.02 -8.31 -11.12
CA ILE A 50 2.27 -7.15 -11.99
C ILE A 50 3.49 -6.32 -11.56
N ILE A 51 3.83 -6.33 -10.27
CA ILE A 51 4.89 -5.51 -9.69
C ILE A 51 5.84 -6.40 -8.89
N GLY A 52 7.12 -6.35 -9.24
CA GLY A 52 8.18 -7.01 -8.48
C GLY A 52 8.35 -6.39 -7.08
N GLU A 53 8.67 -7.21 -6.08
CA GLU A 53 8.71 -6.78 -4.68
C GLU A 53 9.65 -5.60 -4.40
N ASP A 54 10.77 -5.50 -5.12
CA ASP A 54 11.71 -4.39 -4.96
C ASP A 54 11.10 -3.04 -5.40
N ARG A 55 10.39 -3.05 -6.54
CA ARG A 55 9.69 -1.87 -7.05
C ARG A 55 8.56 -1.45 -6.12
N LEU A 56 7.78 -2.42 -5.62
CA LEU A 56 6.74 -2.17 -4.60
C LEU A 56 7.34 -1.53 -3.34
N ARG A 57 8.50 -2.02 -2.88
CA ARG A 57 9.19 -1.47 -1.71
C ARG A 57 9.70 -0.05 -1.95
N ARG A 58 10.24 0.24 -3.14
CA ARG A 58 10.68 1.60 -3.52
C ARG A 58 9.51 2.57 -3.53
N ALA A 59 8.40 2.21 -4.17
CA ALA A 59 7.19 3.04 -4.22
C ALA A 59 6.59 3.28 -2.82
N LEU A 60 6.53 2.25 -1.96
CA LEU A 60 6.05 2.44 -0.57
C LEU A 60 6.94 3.40 0.23
N ARG A 61 8.26 3.32 0.08
CA ARG A 61 9.18 4.26 0.76
C ARG A 61 8.98 5.68 0.25
N GLN A 62 8.79 5.85 -1.06
CA GLN A 62 8.50 7.14 -1.68
C GLN A 62 7.21 7.74 -1.10
N LEU A 63 6.10 7.00 -1.13
CA LEU A 63 4.81 7.47 -0.60
C LEU A 63 4.88 7.83 0.89
N VAL A 64 5.65 7.09 1.70
CA VAL A 64 5.88 7.44 3.10
C VAL A 64 6.74 8.69 3.25
N SER A 65 7.76 8.88 2.41
CA SER A 65 8.59 10.10 2.44
C SER A 65 7.84 11.35 2.00
N GLU A 66 6.85 11.19 1.12
CA GLU A 66 5.96 12.25 0.61
C GLU A 66 4.75 12.50 1.52
N GLU A 67 4.66 11.85 2.69
CA GLU A 67 3.53 11.95 3.61
C GLU A 67 2.16 11.49 3.04
N ARG A 68 2.17 10.82 1.89
CA ARG A 68 0.97 10.23 1.26
C ARG A 68 0.54 8.92 1.92
N LEU A 69 1.48 8.21 2.55
CA LEU A 69 1.20 7.04 3.39
C LEU A 69 1.89 7.16 4.74
N VAL A 70 1.32 6.50 5.74
CA VAL A 70 1.91 6.34 7.08
C VAL A 70 2.36 4.91 7.26
N GLN A 71 3.60 4.71 7.68
CA GLN A 71 4.04 3.42 8.19
C GLN A 71 3.73 3.30 9.69
N LEU A 72 2.72 2.51 10.03
CA LEU A 72 2.22 2.34 11.40
C LEU A 72 3.16 1.48 12.26
N ASN A 73 3.74 0.46 11.63
CA ASN A 73 4.75 -0.43 12.20
C ASN A 73 5.62 -1.01 11.07
N ARG A 74 6.53 -1.94 11.39
CA ARG A 74 7.48 -2.54 10.43
C ARG A 74 6.84 -3.05 9.14
N THR A 75 5.60 -3.52 9.18
CA THR A 75 4.93 -4.18 8.05
C THR A 75 3.61 -3.54 7.66
N THR A 76 3.09 -2.55 8.38
CA THR A 76 1.72 -2.05 8.15
C THR A 76 1.75 -0.59 7.71
N TYR A 77 0.96 -0.28 6.70
CA TYR A 77 0.84 1.03 6.08
C TYR A 77 -0.62 1.47 6.09
N ALA A 78 -0.87 2.78 6.10
CA ALA A 78 -2.21 3.34 6.03
C ALA A 78 -2.22 4.67 5.28
N ASP A 79 -3.34 4.97 4.62
CA ASP A 79 -3.64 6.29 4.10
C ASP A 79 -4.07 7.21 5.26
N PRO A 80 -3.36 8.32 5.52
CA PRO A 80 -3.70 9.28 6.57
C PRO A 80 -5.16 9.74 6.54
N GLU A 81 -5.75 9.90 5.35
CA GLU A 81 -7.10 10.45 5.20
C GLU A 81 -8.18 9.48 5.70
N THR A 82 -7.87 8.18 5.64
CA THR A 82 -8.76 7.07 6.03
C THR A 82 -8.66 6.69 7.51
N LEU A 83 -7.68 7.22 8.26
CA LEU A 83 -7.48 6.90 9.68
C LEU A 83 -8.50 7.63 10.56
N THR A 84 -9.67 7.03 10.73
CA THR A 84 -10.69 7.49 11.69
C THR A 84 -10.27 7.18 13.14
N PRO A 85 -10.80 7.90 14.15
CA PRO A 85 -10.55 7.59 15.55
C PRO A 85 -10.84 6.12 15.92
N GLU A 86 -11.90 5.54 15.36
CA GLU A 86 -12.27 4.14 15.56
C GLU A 86 -11.20 3.16 15.05
N ILE A 87 -10.69 3.39 13.84
CA ILE A 87 -9.60 2.57 13.27
C ILE A 87 -8.33 2.70 14.12
N ILE A 88 -8.05 3.90 14.64
CA ILE A 88 -6.87 4.13 15.48
C ILE A 88 -7.00 3.40 16.81
N GLU A 89 -8.15 3.48 17.46
CA GLU A 89 -8.44 2.73 18.68
C GLU A 89 -8.29 1.21 18.46
N GLU A 90 -8.82 0.69 17.34
CA GLU A 90 -8.64 -0.72 16.96
C GLU A 90 -7.15 -1.09 16.81
N LEU A 91 -6.36 -0.24 16.16
CA LEU A 91 -4.94 -0.46 15.95
C LEU A 91 -4.13 -0.42 17.26
N GLU A 92 -4.49 0.48 18.19
CA GLU A 92 -3.88 0.56 19.51
C GLU A 92 -4.20 -0.68 20.35
N ASN A 93 -5.47 -1.11 20.36
CA ASN A 93 -5.93 -2.32 21.03
C ASN A 93 -5.20 -3.57 20.52
N LYS A 94 -4.94 -3.64 19.21
CA LYS A 94 -4.18 -4.73 18.58
C LYS A 94 -2.65 -4.61 18.74
N ARG A 95 -2.15 -3.60 19.46
CA ARG A 95 -0.72 -3.25 19.60
C ARG A 95 -0.01 -3.09 18.24
N ARG A 96 -0.74 -2.65 17.21
CA ARG A 96 -0.21 -2.48 15.85
C ARG A 96 0.43 -1.13 15.60
N ILE A 97 0.35 -0.22 16.57
CA ILE A 97 1.07 1.07 16.56
C ILE A 97 2.27 0.94 17.49
N SER A 98 3.47 0.84 16.91
CA SER A 98 4.68 0.53 17.66
C SER A 98 5.64 1.71 17.81
N SER A 99 5.41 2.83 17.11
CA SER A 99 6.34 3.97 17.15
C SER A 99 5.65 5.24 17.64
N THR A 100 6.35 6.00 18.50
CA THR A 100 5.95 7.36 18.91
C THR A 100 5.75 8.26 17.69
N ARG A 101 6.55 8.04 16.63
CA ARG A 101 6.43 8.75 15.35
C ARG A 101 5.09 8.50 14.66
N ALA A 102 4.61 7.25 14.62
CA ALA A 102 3.29 6.93 14.07
C ALA A 102 2.17 7.59 14.89
N ARG A 103 2.27 7.59 16.23
CA ARG A 103 1.30 8.29 17.09
C ARG A 103 1.27 9.80 16.86
N ASN A 104 2.43 10.44 16.82
CA ASN A 104 2.54 11.88 16.56
C ASN A 104 1.96 12.23 15.19
N TYR A 105 2.28 11.43 14.17
CA TYR A 105 1.74 11.63 12.82
C TYR A 105 0.22 11.50 12.77
N ILE A 106 -0.32 10.47 13.42
CA ILE A 106 -1.77 10.26 13.54
C ILE A 106 -2.43 11.47 14.22
N TYR A 107 -1.86 11.93 15.34
CA TYR A 107 -2.36 13.09 16.08
C TYR A 107 -2.32 14.38 15.24
N ASP A 108 -1.22 14.63 14.52
CA ASP A 108 -1.08 15.79 13.66
C ASP A 108 -2.04 15.74 12.46
N ALA A 109 -2.25 14.57 11.87
CA ALA A 109 -3.21 14.36 10.79
C ALA A 109 -4.66 14.61 11.26
N MET A 110 -5.04 14.08 12.42
CA MET A 110 -6.34 14.35 13.05
C MET A 110 -6.54 15.83 13.34
N LYS A 111 -5.49 16.50 13.85
CA LYS A 111 -5.52 17.93 14.15
C LYS A 111 -5.68 18.77 12.87
N LYS A 112 -4.93 18.47 11.80
CA LYS A 112 -5.07 19.11 10.49
C LYS A 112 -6.49 18.95 9.92
N LYS A 113 -7.09 17.75 10.05
CA LYS A 113 -8.46 17.47 9.58
C LYS A 113 -9.52 18.25 10.38
N SER A 114 -9.34 18.38 11.70
CA SER A 114 -10.20 19.20 12.56
C SER A 114 -10.17 20.69 12.16
N ILE A 115 -8.95 21.23 11.94
CA ILE A 115 -8.76 22.64 11.55
C ILE A 115 -9.34 22.94 10.16
N ASN A 116 -9.25 22.00 9.22
CA ASN A 116 -9.79 22.18 7.86
C ASN A 116 -11.29 21.88 7.76
N GLY A 117 -11.85 21.09 8.69
CA GLY A 117 -13.29 20.78 8.76
C GLY A 117 -14.15 21.94 9.25
N GLU A 118 -13.58 22.93 9.95
CA GLU A 118 -14.27 24.15 10.39
C GLU A 118 -14.39 25.24 9.30
N LYS A 119 -13.89 24.98 8.08
CA LYS A 119 -13.89 25.95 6.97
C LYS A 119 -14.86 25.66 5.82
N ASN A 120 -15.78 24.72 5.97
CA ASN A 120 -16.84 24.46 4.97
C ASN A 120 -18.23 24.69 5.56
#